data_AF-A0A411YFY4-F1
#
_entry.id   AF-A0A411YFY4-F1
#
_cell.length_a   1.000
_cell.length_b   1.000
_cell.length_c   1.000
_cell.angle_alpha   90.00
_cell.angle_beta   90.00
_cell.angle_gamma   90.00
#
_symmetry.space_group_name_H-M   'P 1'
#
loop_
_entity.id
_entity.type
_entity.pdbx_description
1 polymer ?
#
loop_
_entity_poly.entity_id
_entity_poly.type
_entity_poly.pdbx_seq_one_letter_code
_entity_poly.pdbx_strand_id
1 'polypeptide(L)'
;MQEVPRPRVSRILTRRRTLLISAASLLLVAGNVPAASSAEPDEDHRDNHGPEVDDLMEEFGHSLGEAQHVLERQAVRYEIAEALAEALDDRLVGLWVDHGQERDLKVGVVDDGAEVQAQVEAVFEGDSEFAPYQDDVALVSQEHESETLMEAYDLASERLPQIEEELRTQATLAYRPSDNIIRLGVDSPDARAQRVVEDVLGSWSRHFVLEEREPEAESCSREDCTGHDLRGGLASEPGCTLGFSASNGSNRRYMMSAGHCFDQGDWVGHSGTTVGGVPNAGNASVNGPRVDAARIDIGAAWGQTNTPHIYDSPTTRYISVDRVMSSTMVRESWCDEPGNRVASRQVPYRTH
;
A
#
# COMPACT_ATOMS: atom_id res chain seq x y z
N MET A 1 39.00 32.06 -26.17
CA MET A 1 38.51 32.58 -24.88
C MET A 1 37.55 33.72 -25.20
N GLN A 2 36.25 33.44 -25.14
CA GLN A 2 35.17 34.40 -25.32
C GLN A 2 34.44 34.51 -23.97
N GLU A 3 34.28 35.73 -23.48
CA GLU A 3 33.58 36.03 -22.24
C GLU A 3 32.07 35.84 -22.42
N VAL A 4 31.47 35.01 -21.57
CA VAL A 4 30.01 34.83 -21.48
C VAL A 4 29.44 35.88 -20.52
N PRO A 5 28.45 36.69 -20.93
CA PRO A 5 27.84 37.69 -20.05
C PRO A 5 26.88 37.02 -19.06
N ARG A 6 27.00 37.38 -17.77
CA ARG A 6 26.11 36.93 -16.69
C ARG A 6 24.73 37.61 -16.79
N PRO A 7 23.62 36.90 -16.52
CA PRO A 7 22.29 37.51 -16.47
C PRO A 7 22.12 38.41 -15.24
N ARG A 8 21.46 39.56 -15.45
CA ARG A 8 21.10 40.54 -14.42
C ARG A 8 19.90 40.03 -13.62
N VAL A 9 20.08 39.90 -12.30
CA VAL A 9 19.00 39.70 -11.33
C VAL A 9 18.17 40.98 -11.25
N SER A 10 16.92 40.91 -11.71
CA SER A 10 15.93 41.99 -11.52
C SER A 10 15.27 41.84 -10.15
N ARG A 11 15.52 42.80 -9.26
CA ARG A 11 14.79 42.97 -8.01
C ARG A 11 13.43 43.61 -8.33
N ILE A 12 12.33 42.87 -8.16
CA ILE A 12 11.00 43.47 -8.08
C ILE A 12 10.63 43.56 -6.59
N LEU A 13 10.64 44.81 -6.12
CA LEU A 13 10.08 45.23 -4.85
C LEU A 13 8.57 45.45 -4.99
N THR A 14 7.89 45.31 -3.84
CA THR A 14 6.61 45.92 -3.45
C THR A 14 5.32 45.40 -4.08
N ARG A 15 4.49 44.76 -3.24
CA ARG A 15 3.25 45.40 -2.75
C ARG A 15 2.74 44.73 -1.47
N ARG A 16 2.79 45.50 -0.37
CA ARG A 16 1.99 45.29 0.85
C ARG A 16 0.52 45.37 0.46
N ARG A 17 -0.28 44.37 0.83
CA ARG A 17 -1.72 44.51 0.97
C ARG A 17 -2.10 44.29 2.43
N THR A 18 -2.59 45.38 2.98
CA THR A 18 -3.28 45.53 4.26
C THR A 18 -4.64 44.84 4.19
N LEU A 19 -4.95 44.00 5.17
CA LEU A 19 -6.31 43.54 5.50
C LEU A 19 -6.38 43.60 7.04
N LEU A 20 -6.77 44.76 7.58
CA LEU A 20 -8.13 45.06 8.07
C LEU A 20 -8.65 44.02 9.06
N ILE A 21 -8.24 44.23 10.31
CA ILE A 21 -8.85 43.73 11.54
C ILE A 21 -10.23 44.39 11.66
N SER A 22 -11.30 43.59 11.59
CA SER A 22 -12.63 43.98 12.06
C SER A 22 -12.96 43.18 13.31
N ALA A 23 -13.06 43.92 14.41
CA ALA A 23 -13.51 43.48 15.71
C ALA A 23 -15.05 43.51 15.81
N ALA A 24 -15.56 42.82 16.84
CA ALA A 24 -16.95 42.73 17.34
C ALA A 24 -17.84 41.71 16.57
N SER A 25 -18.37 40.68 17.22
CA SER A 25 -19.22 40.82 18.41
C SER A 25 -19.13 39.63 19.37
N LEU A 26 -18.81 39.95 20.61
CA LEU A 26 -18.97 39.14 21.80
C LEU A 26 -20.45 39.16 22.18
N LEU A 27 -21.16 38.02 22.10
CA LEU A 27 -22.51 37.87 22.64
C LEU A 27 -22.48 36.77 23.70
N LEU A 28 -22.22 37.21 24.94
CA LEU A 28 -22.44 36.45 26.16
C LEU A 28 -23.95 36.20 26.32
N VAL A 29 -24.38 34.97 26.05
CA VAL A 29 -25.65 34.45 26.57
C VAL A 29 -25.35 33.74 27.88
N ALA A 30 -25.58 34.43 29.00
CA ALA A 30 -25.67 33.83 30.31
C ALA A 30 -27.03 33.13 30.43
N GLY A 31 -27.03 31.80 30.50
CA GLY A 31 -28.23 30.99 30.66
C GLY A 31 -27.98 29.86 31.67
N ASN A 32 -28.49 30.06 32.89
CA ASN A 32 -28.79 29.11 33.97
C ASN A 32 -28.11 27.73 33.98
N VAL A 33 -27.21 27.56 34.97
CA VAL A 33 -26.75 26.27 35.49
C VAL A 33 -27.84 25.69 36.41
N PRO A 34 -28.51 24.58 36.08
CA PRO A 34 -29.23 23.80 37.08
C PRO A 34 -28.24 23.01 37.93
N ALA A 35 -28.52 22.99 39.22
CA ALA A 35 -27.72 22.39 40.26
C ALA A 35 -27.39 20.90 39.99
N ALA A 36 -26.17 20.53 40.35
CA ALA A 36 -25.65 19.18 40.35
C ALA A 36 -26.61 18.22 41.08
N SER A 37 -27.22 17.33 40.31
CA SER A 37 -27.71 16.05 40.80
C SER A 37 -26.50 15.13 40.89
N SER A 38 -26.08 14.84 42.12
CA SER A 38 -25.15 13.75 42.43
C SER A 38 -25.82 12.41 42.09
N ALA A 39 -25.72 12.02 40.83
CA ALA A 39 -25.91 10.65 40.38
C ALA A 39 -24.66 9.84 40.76
N GLU A 40 -24.87 8.68 41.35
CA GLU A 40 -23.84 7.71 41.67
C GLU A 40 -23.08 7.33 40.38
N PRO A 41 -21.75 7.12 40.43
CA PRO A 41 -20.99 6.73 39.26
C PRO A 41 -21.41 5.31 38.85
N ASP A 42 -22.11 5.21 37.71
CA ASP A 42 -22.38 3.96 37.02
C ASP A 42 -21.02 3.44 36.50
N GLU A 43 -20.43 2.48 37.21
CA GLU A 43 -19.11 1.89 36.92
C GLU A 43 -19.08 0.99 35.65
N ASP A 44 -20.11 1.06 34.79
CA ASP A 44 -20.20 0.23 33.57
C ASP A 44 -20.44 1.05 32.30
N HIS A 45 -19.90 2.27 32.24
CA HIS A 45 -19.62 2.97 30.98
C HIS A 45 -18.23 2.60 30.47
N ARG A 46 -18.04 1.33 30.14
CA ARG A 46 -17.06 1.01 29.09
C ARG A 46 -17.61 1.66 27.83
N ASP A 47 -17.01 2.77 27.44
CA ASP A 47 -17.30 3.46 26.19
C ASP A 47 -17.34 2.42 25.08
N ASN A 48 -18.54 2.15 24.58
CA ASN A 48 -18.79 1.07 23.64
C ASN A 48 -18.42 1.56 22.23
N HIS A 49 -17.16 1.93 22.05
CA HIS A 49 -16.58 2.20 20.74
C HIS A 49 -16.42 0.87 19.98
N GLY A 50 -16.47 0.93 18.64
CA GLY A 50 -16.29 -0.26 17.81
C GLY A 50 -14.90 -0.87 18.01
N PRO A 51 -14.73 -2.19 17.76
CA PRO A 51 -13.45 -2.87 17.92
C PRO A 51 -12.33 -2.23 17.08
N GLU A 52 -12.66 -1.59 15.96
CA GLU A 52 -11.67 -0.88 15.13
C GLU A 52 -11.07 0.36 15.84
N VAL A 53 -11.84 1.01 16.71
CA VAL A 53 -11.34 2.14 17.52
C VAL A 53 -10.38 1.62 18.59
N ASP A 54 -10.73 0.51 19.24
CA ASP A 54 -9.88 -0.18 20.22
C ASP A 54 -8.54 -0.59 19.61
N ASP A 55 -8.58 -1.21 18.42
CA ASP A 55 -7.39 -1.65 17.71
C ASP A 55 -6.46 -0.46 17.37
N LEU A 56 -7.02 0.67 16.92
CA LEU A 56 -6.24 1.88 16.64
C LEU A 56 -5.62 2.50 17.90
N MET A 57 -6.35 2.46 19.02
CA MET A 57 -5.85 2.93 20.31
C MET A 57 -4.72 2.05 20.83
N GLU A 58 -4.86 0.73 20.75
CA GLU A 58 -3.87 -0.24 21.24
C GLU A 58 -2.63 -0.28 20.35
N GLU A 59 -2.79 -0.40 19.03
CA GLU A 59 -1.68 -0.63 18.09
C GLU A 59 -0.88 0.66 17.83
N PHE A 60 -1.55 1.79 17.71
CA PHE A 60 -0.92 3.06 17.33
C PHE A 60 -0.92 4.11 18.44
N GLY A 61 -1.34 3.74 19.65
CA GLY A 61 -1.32 4.62 20.83
C GLY A 61 -2.22 5.84 20.69
N HIS A 62 -3.29 5.76 19.90
CA HIS A 62 -4.22 6.87 19.68
C HIS A 62 -5.09 7.10 20.92
N SER A 63 -5.46 8.36 21.16
CA SER A 63 -6.59 8.64 22.04
C SER A 63 -7.90 8.21 21.37
N LEU A 64 -8.95 7.98 22.17
CA LEU A 64 -10.28 7.63 21.66
C LEU A 64 -10.78 8.60 20.58
N GLY A 65 -10.67 9.91 20.84
CA GLY A 65 -11.09 10.93 19.88
C GLY A 65 -10.28 10.90 18.58
N GLU A 66 -8.96 10.67 18.65
CA GLU A 66 -8.12 10.54 17.45
C GLU A 66 -8.44 9.27 16.66
N ALA A 67 -8.67 8.14 17.33
CA ALA A 67 -9.02 6.88 16.67
C ALA A 67 -10.37 6.98 15.97
N GLN A 68 -11.39 7.53 16.63
CA GLN A 68 -12.70 7.82 16.02
C GLN A 68 -12.56 8.74 14.81
N HIS A 69 -11.82 9.84 14.96
CA HIS A 69 -11.60 10.78 13.87
C HIS A 69 -10.81 10.19 12.70
N VAL A 70 -9.85 9.27 12.96
CA VAL A 70 -9.16 8.53 11.89
C VAL A 70 -10.14 7.64 11.11
N LEU A 71 -11.02 6.90 11.79
CA LEU A 71 -12.01 6.05 11.12
C LEU A 71 -13.03 6.86 10.32
N GLU A 72 -13.52 7.97 10.88
CA GLU A 72 -14.42 8.90 10.18
C GLU A 72 -13.77 9.42 8.89
N ARG A 73 -12.49 9.82 8.95
CA ARG A 73 -11.73 10.26 7.76
C ARG A 73 -11.51 9.12 6.77
N GLN A 74 -11.18 7.91 7.23
CA GLN A 74 -10.98 6.75 6.35
C GLN A 74 -12.24 6.41 5.55
N ALA A 75 -13.43 6.61 6.12
CA ALA A 75 -14.69 6.32 5.46
C ALA A 75 -14.99 7.19 4.23
N VAL A 76 -14.43 8.41 4.16
CA VAL A 76 -14.67 9.38 3.07
C VAL A 76 -13.43 9.68 2.23
N ARG A 77 -12.26 9.20 2.65
CA ARG A 77 -10.96 9.53 2.02
C ARG A 77 -10.86 9.07 0.59
N TYR A 78 -11.49 7.94 0.25
CA TYR A 78 -11.46 7.41 -1.12
C TYR A 78 -12.25 8.29 -2.07
N GLU A 79 -13.43 8.77 -1.64
CA GLU A 79 -14.28 9.68 -2.40
C GLU A 79 -13.61 11.04 -2.57
N ILE A 80 -12.98 11.57 -1.50
CA ILE A 80 -12.18 12.80 -1.57
C ILE A 80 -10.99 12.62 -2.54
N ALA A 81 -10.28 11.49 -2.46
CA ALA A 81 -9.16 11.18 -3.34
C ALA A 81 -9.58 11.12 -4.82
N GLU A 82 -10.71 10.50 -5.12
CA GLU A 82 -11.26 10.42 -6.48
C GLU A 82 -11.67 11.81 -7.00
N ALA A 83 -12.36 12.61 -6.18
CA ALA A 83 -12.76 13.97 -6.54
C ALA A 83 -11.55 14.89 -6.75
N LEU A 84 -10.51 14.77 -5.92
CA LEU A 84 -9.26 15.51 -6.10
C LEU A 84 -8.52 15.07 -7.36
N ALA A 85 -8.50 13.77 -7.68
CA ALA A 85 -7.91 13.26 -8.92
C ALA A 85 -8.63 13.78 -10.16
N GLU A 86 -9.96 13.82 -10.15
CA GLU A 86 -10.74 14.41 -11.26
C GLU A 86 -10.50 15.93 -11.39
N ALA A 87 -10.45 16.66 -10.27
CA ALA A 87 -10.31 18.11 -10.27
C ALA A 87 -8.90 18.58 -10.69
N LEU A 88 -7.87 17.82 -10.32
CA LEU A 88 -6.47 18.16 -10.55
C LEU A 88 -5.89 17.56 -11.83
N ASP A 89 -6.47 16.45 -12.32
CA ASP A 89 -6.10 15.78 -13.57
C ASP A 89 -4.56 15.58 -13.71
N ASP A 90 -3.96 16.14 -14.75
CA ASP A 90 -2.53 16.05 -15.08
C ASP A 90 -1.61 16.67 -14.02
N ARG A 91 -2.15 17.54 -13.15
CA ARG A 91 -1.38 18.17 -12.07
C ARG A 91 -1.21 17.27 -10.86
N LEU A 92 -2.04 16.24 -10.71
CA LEU A 92 -1.94 15.33 -9.56
C LEU A 92 -0.74 14.39 -9.72
N VAL A 93 0.17 14.42 -8.75
CA VAL A 93 1.33 13.52 -8.68
C VAL A 93 1.02 12.26 -7.86
N GLY A 94 0.31 12.43 -6.75
CA GLY A 94 -0.10 11.33 -5.89
C GLY A 94 -0.77 11.78 -4.60
N LEU A 95 -1.36 10.81 -3.91
CA LEU A 95 -2.10 11.00 -2.66
C LEU A 95 -1.53 10.04 -1.62
N TRP A 96 -1.24 10.51 -0.42
CA TRP A 96 -0.78 9.65 0.67
C TRP A 96 -1.19 10.21 2.03
N VAL A 97 -1.10 9.38 3.07
CA VAL A 97 -1.30 9.80 4.45
C VAL A 97 0.05 9.77 5.16
N ASP A 98 0.48 10.90 5.68
CA ASP A 98 1.67 10.95 6.52
C ASP A 98 1.29 10.62 7.97
N HIS A 99 1.54 9.38 8.39
CA HIS A 99 1.26 8.93 9.74
C HIS A 99 2.13 9.61 10.83
N GLY A 100 3.23 10.27 10.44
CA GLY A 100 4.14 10.97 11.34
C GLY A 100 3.85 12.47 11.49
N GLN A 101 3.21 13.11 10.51
CA GLN A 101 2.86 14.54 10.54
C GLN A 101 1.35 14.75 10.35
N GLU A 102 0.64 14.89 11.47
CA GLU A 102 -0.75 15.35 11.56
C GLU A 102 -1.82 14.43 10.90
N ARG A 103 -1.39 13.37 10.19
CA ARG A 103 -2.24 12.33 9.58
C ARG A 103 -3.23 12.85 8.54
N ASP A 104 -2.93 14.01 8.00
CA ASP A 104 -3.63 14.65 6.90
C ASP A 104 -3.48 13.82 5.63
N LEU A 105 -4.46 13.97 4.74
CA LEU A 105 -4.29 13.58 3.35
C LEU A 105 -3.32 14.57 2.69
N LYS A 106 -2.15 14.09 2.29
CA LYS A 106 -1.18 14.86 1.52
C LYS A 106 -1.50 14.69 0.04
N VAL A 107 -1.58 15.82 -0.67
CA VAL A 107 -1.89 15.89 -2.10
C VAL A 107 -0.66 16.43 -2.82
N GLY A 108 0.10 15.54 -3.45
CA GLY A 108 1.25 15.90 -4.25
C GLY A 108 0.79 16.49 -5.57
N VAL A 109 1.22 17.71 -5.88
CA VAL A 109 0.85 18.44 -7.10
C VAL A 109 2.06 19.04 -7.77
N VAL A 110 2.02 19.16 -9.10
CA VAL A 110 2.99 19.97 -9.84
C VAL A 110 2.54 21.42 -9.76
N ASP A 111 3.43 22.30 -9.29
CA ASP A 111 3.19 23.73 -9.06
C ASP A 111 1.97 24.04 -8.16
N ASP A 112 2.19 24.17 -6.85
CA ASP A 112 1.18 24.45 -5.80
C ASP A 112 0.59 25.88 -5.80
N GLY A 113 0.41 26.46 -6.98
CA GLY A 113 -0.07 27.83 -7.16
C GLY A 113 -1.53 28.06 -6.74
N ALA A 114 -1.93 29.33 -6.73
CA ALA A 114 -3.28 29.74 -6.32
C ALA A 114 -4.42 29.11 -7.14
N GLU A 115 -4.16 28.68 -8.37
CA GLU A 115 -5.13 27.95 -9.19
C GLU A 115 -5.38 26.55 -8.63
N VAL A 116 -4.33 25.80 -8.29
CA VAL A 116 -4.41 24.46 -7.72
C VAL A 116 -5.10 24.50 -6.35
N GLN A 117 -4.72 25.48 -5.52
CA GLN A 117 -5.40 25.73 -4.25
C GLN A 117 -6.92 25.94 -4.45
N ALA A 118 -7.31 26.77 -5.42
CA ALA A 118 -8.73 27.02 -5.69
C ALA A 118 -9.47 25.78 -6.23
N GLN A 119 -8.80 24.92 -7.02
CA GLN A 119 -9.38 23.64 -7.47
C GLN A 119 -9.63 22.68 -6.30
N VAL A 120 -8.66 22.58 -5.38
CA VAL A 120 -8.79 21.76 -4.16
C VAL A 120 -9.90 22.29 -3.27
N GLU A 121 -9.93 23.60 -3.00
CA GLU A 121 -11.01 24.24 -2.23
C GLU A 121 -12.39 24.01 -2.85
N ALA A 122 -12.51 24.06 -4.19
CA ALA A 122 -13.77 23.81 -4.88
C ALA A 122 -14.29 22.37 -4.71
N VAL A 123 -13.42 21.37 -4.51
CA VAL A 123 -13.83 19.99 -4.18
C VAL A 123 -14.54 19.96 -2.82
N PHE A 124 -13.97 20.62 -1.82
CA PHE A 124 -14.54 20.67 -0.46
C PHE A 124 -15.78 21.56 -0.36
N GLU A 125 -15.85 22.66 -1.10
CA GLU A 125 -17.04 23.52 -1.16
C GLU A 125 -18.18 22.89 -1.97
N GLY A 126 -17.85 22.01 -2.94
CA GLY A 126 -18.79 21.37 -3.84
C GLY A 126 -19.60 20.25 -3.19
N ASP A 127 -19.11 19.67 -2.10
CA ASP A 127 -19.75 18.57 -1.38
C ASP A 127 -19.80 18.83 0.14
N SER A 128 -21.02 18.91 0.70
CA SER A 128 -21.22 19.10 2.13
C SER A 128 -20.69 17.96 3.00
N GLU A 129 -20.52 16.76 2.42
CA GLU A 129 -19.87 15.63 3.10
C GLU A 129 -18.35 15.83 3.18
N PHE A 130 -17.75 16.54 2.23
CA PHE A 130 -16.30 16.80 2.22
C PHE A 130 -15.91 18.02 3.04
N ALA A 131 -16.75 19.06 3.09
CA ALA A 131 -16.46 20.32 3.77
C ALA A 131 -15.82 20.22 5.16
N PRO A 132 -16.20 19.27 6.06
CA PRO A 132 -15.56 19.12 7.37
C PRO A 132 -14.08 18.73 7.32
N TYR A 133 -13.60 18.19 6.20
CA TYR A 133 -12.26 17.61 6.03
C TYR A 133 -11.30 18.50 5.25
N GLN A 134 -11.71 19.72 4.90
CA GLN A 134 -10.87 20.65 4.14
C GLN A 134 -9.55 20.96 4.86
N ASP A 135 -9.60 21.12 6.19
CA ASP A 135 -8.42 21.40 7.01
C ASP A 135 -7.53 20.16 7.23
N ASP A 136 -8.01 18.96 6.88
CA ASP A 136 -7.28 17.68 6.94
C ASP A 136 -6.50 17.38 5.64
N VAL A 137 -6.37 18.36 4.75
CA VAL A 137 -5.69 18.22 3.46
C VAL A 137 -4.55 19.21 3.35
N ALA A 138 -3.37 18.71 3.00
CA ALA A 138 -2.20 19.54 2.77
C ALA A 138 -1.66 19.33 1.36
N LEU A 139 -1.52 20.43 0.62
CA LEU A 139 -0.85 20.42 -0.67
C LEU A 139 0.66 20.33 -0.48
N VAL A 140 1.30 19.51 -1.32
CA VAL A 140 2.74 19.34 -1.36
C VAL A 140 3.21 19.57 -2.79
N SER A 141 3.97 20.64 -3.03
CA SER A 141 4.57 20.89 -4.33
C SER A 141 5.61 19.84 -4.66
N GLN A 142 5.55 19.29 -5.86
CA GLN A 142 6.46 18.28 -6.38
C GLN A 142 7.14 18.76 -7.67
N GLU A 143 8.32 18.21 -7.96
CA GLU A 143 9.14 18.62 -9.12
C GLU A 143 8.70 17.91 -10.41
N HIS A 144 8.29 16.66 -10.30
CA HIS A 144 7.99 15.78 -11.43
C HIS A 144 6.51 15.43 -11.48
N GLU A 145 5.94 15.47 -12.68
CA GLU A 145 4.62 14.95 -13.00
C GLU A 145 4.55 13.43 -12.78
N SER A 146 3.37 12.92 -12.43
CA SER A 146 3.14 11.48 -12.24
C SER A 146 3.49 10.68 -13.51
N GLU A 147 3.08 11.18 -14.68
CA GLU A 147 3.35 10.55 -15.97
C GLU A 147 4.85 10.36 -16.22
N THR A 148 5.66 11.40 -15.94
CA THR A 148 7.13 11.30 -16.07
C THR A 148 7.73 10.22 -15.18
N LEU A 149 7.24 10.08 -13.95
CA LEU A 149 7.72 9.04 -13.03
C LEU A 149 7.19 7.66 -13.40
N MET A 150 5.98 7.54 -13.93
CA MET A 150 5.47 6.26 -14.42
C MET A 150 6.21 5.78 -15.67
N GLU A 151 6.54 6.68 -16.61
CA GLU A 151 7.39 6.35 -17.76
C GLU A 151 8.79 5.89 -17.32
N ALA A 152 9.38 6.57 -16.35
CA ALA A 152 10.66 6.18 -15.78
C ALA A 152 10.56 4.80 -15.09
N TYR A 153 9.48 4.56 -14.33
CA TYR A 153 9.23 3.30 -13.64
C TYR A 153 9.10 2.14 -14.64
N ASP A 154 8.31 2.32 -15.70
CA ASP A 154 8.10 1.31 -16.74
C ASP A 154 9.41 0.97 -17.45
N LEU A 155 10.19 1.99 -17.82
CA LEU A 155 11.51 1.79 -18.42
C LEU A 155 12.43 1.00 -17.47
N ALA A 156 12.47 1.35 -16.19
CA ALA A 156 13.32 0.65 -15.23
C ALA A 156 12.84 -0.79 -15.00
N SER A 157 11.52 -1.03 -14.97
CA SER A 157 10.94 -2.36 -14.85
C SER A 157 11.35 -3.26 -16.02
N GLU A 158 11.30 -2.75 -17.26
CA GLU A 158 11.80 -3.46 -18.44
C GLU A 158 13.30 -3.75 -18.38
N ARG A 159 14.08 -2.85 -17.76
CA ARG A 159 15.55 -2.92 -17.68
C ARG A 159 16.07 -3.59 -16.42
N LEU A 160 15.19 -3.92 -15.48
CA LEU A 160 15.54 -4.52 -14.21
C LEU A 160 16.39 -5.80 -14.37
N PRO A 161 16.07 -6.74 -15.30
CA PRO A 161 16.90 -7.94 -15.49
C PRO A 161 18.34 -7.62 -15.93
N GLN A 162 18.53 -6.55 -16.70
CA GLN A 162 19.87 -6.11 -17.10
C GLN A 162 20.65 -5.53 -15.91
N ILE A 163 19.99 -4.71 -15.08
CA ILE A 163 20.58 -4.18 -13.84
C ILE A 163 20.99 -5.34 -12.92
N GLU A 164 20.11 -6.31 -12.73
CA GLU A 164 20.37 -7.49 -11.90
C GLU A 164 21.53 -8.34 -12.43
N GLU A 165 21.60 -8.55 -13.75
CA GLU A 165 22.71 -9.26 -14.39
C GLU A 165 24.05 -8.54 -14.18
N GLU A 166 24.08 -7.22 -14.38
CA GLU A 166 25.28 -6.41 -14.25
C GLU A 166 25.75 -6.29 -12.79
N LEU A 167 24.82 -6.20 -11.84
CA LEU A 167 25.13 -6.14 -10.40
C LEU A 167 25.41 -7.50 -9.78
N ARG A 168 24.84 -8.58 -10.34
CA ARG A 168 24.81 -9.95 -9.81
C ARG A 168 24.05 -10.06 -8.49
N THR A 169 22.96 -9.32 -8.38
CA THR A 169 22.03 -9.33 -7.24
C THR A 169 20.62 -9.04 -7.77
N GLN A 170 19.61 -9.30 -6.94
CA GLN A 170 18.24 -8.88 -7.21
C GLN A 170 18.09 -7.38 -7.01
N ALA A 171 17.13 -6.79 -7.71
CA ALA A 171 16.76 -5.40 -7.53
C ALA A 171 15.24 -5.27 -7.35
N THR A 172 14.82 -4.27 -6.57
CA THR A 172 13.40 -3.95 -6.37
C THR A 172 13.11 -2.54 -6.86
N LEU A 173 11.89 -2.31 -7.34
CA LEU A 173 11.43 -1.01 -7.81
C LEU A 173 10.18 -0.59 -7.03
N ALA A 174 10.21 0.62 -6.49
CA ALA A 174 9.07 1.20 -5.80
C ALA A 174 8.87 2.67 -6.20
N TYR A 175 7.66 3.02 -6.62
CA TYR A 175 7.25 4.42 -6.78
C TYR A 175 6.88 4.98 -5.41
N ARG A 176 7.47 6.12 -5.01
CA ARG A 176 7.17 6.78 -3.74
C ARG A 176 6.66 8.20 -3.99
N PRO A 177 5.33 8.42 -4.05
CA PRO A 177 4.76 9.73 -4.38
C PRO A 177 5.13 10.81 -3.36
N SER A 178 5.33 10.45 -2.09
CA SER A 178 5.72 11.40 -1.03
C SER A 178 7.06 12.08 -1.29
N ASP A 179 7.99 11.35 -1.90
CA ASP A 179 9.35 11.80 -2.17
C ASP A 179 9.52 12.24 -3.64
N ASN A 180 8.49 12.03 -4.47
CA ASN A 180 8.48 12.31 -5.91
C ASN A 180 9.68 11.71 -6.67
N ILE A 181 9.99 10.46 -6.32
CA ILE A 181 11.11 9.68 -6.87
C ILE A 181 10.70 8.21 -7.05
N ILE A 182 11.52 7.48 -7.81
CA ILE A 182 11.49 6.03 -7.86
C ILE A 182 12.65 5.50 -7.03
N ARG A 183 12.38 4.54 -6.16
CA ARG A 183 13.40 3.84 -5.39
C ARG A 183 13.78 2.58 -6.12
N LEU A 184 15.09 2.40 -6.30
CA LEU A 184 15.66 1.16 -6.80
C LEU A 184 16.48 0.53 -5.66
N GLY A 185 15.92 -0.50 -5.04
CA GLY A 185 16.55 -1.24 -3.96
C GLY A 185 17.55 -2.25 -4.48
N VAL A 186 18.78 -2.22 -3.98
CA VAL A 186 19.85 -3.19 -4.31
C VAL A 186 20.57 -3.63 -3.04
N ASP A 187 21.20 -4.81 -3.02
CA ASP A 187 21.90 -5.29 -1.81
C ASP A 187 23.08 -4.37 -1.37
N SER A 188 23.62 -3.54 -2.27
CA SER A 188 24.71 -2.61 -1.94
C SER A 188 24.64 -1.36 -2.83
N PRO A 189 24.07 -0.24 -2.34
CA PRO A 189 23.90 1.00 -3.10
C PRO A 189 25.22 1.80 -3.16
N ASP A 190 26.26 1.20 -3.74
CA ASP A 190 27.60 1.78 -3.84
C ASP A 190 27.85 2.50 -5.19
N ALA A 191 29.06 3.04 -5.36
CA ALA A 191 29.43 3.74 -6.60
C ALA A 191 29.46 2.82 -7.84
N ARG A 192 29.54 1.49 -7.68
CA ARG A 192 29.40 0.56 -8.80
C ARG A 192 27.93 0.42 -9.17
N ALA A 193 27.04 0.26 -8.18
CA ALA A 193 25.60 0.21 -8.41
C ALA A 193 25.11 1.46 -9.14
N GLN A 194 25.52 2.65 -8.67
CA GLN A 194 25.18 3.91 -9.31
C GLN A 194 25.59 3.96 -10.79
N ARG A 195 26.82 3.53 -11.12
CA ARG A 195 27.28 3.52 -12.51
C ARG A 195 26.49 2.57 -13.40
N VAL A 196 26.16 1.38 -12.90
CA VAL A 196 25.33 0.42 -13.66
C VAL A 196 23.95 1.00 -13.94
N VAL A 197 23.32 1.62 -12.94
CA VAL A 197 22.02 2.28 -13.12
C VAL A 197 22.10 3.42 -14.12
N GLU A 198 23.15 4.25 -14.04
CA GLU A 198 23.40 5.33 -15.02
C GLU A 198 23.65 4.80 -16.43
N ASP A 199 24.40 3.70 -16.58
CA ASP A 199 24.72 3.10 -17.88
C ASP A 199 23.46 2.44 -18.50
N VAL A 200 22.62 1.80 -17.68
CA VAL A 200 21.43 1.08 -18.13
C VAL A 200 20.25 2.01 -18.38
N LEU A 201 19.99 2.97 -17.49
CA LEU A 201 18.85 3.88 -17.57
C LEU A 201 19.19 5.22 -18.27
N GLY A 202 20.47 5.51 -18.47
CA GLY A 202 20.91 6.73 -19.15
C GLY A 202 20.43 7.99 -18.44
N SER A 203 19.81 8.92 -19.18
CA SER A 203 19.29 10.18 -18.62
C SER A 203 18.15 10.01 -17.62
N TRP A 204 17.49 8.85 -17.61
CA TRP A 204 16.40 8.57 -16.68
C TRP A 204 16.88 8.30 -15.26
N SER A 205 18.15 7.94 -15.06
CA SER A 205 18.74 7.63 -13.75
C SER A 205 18.55 8.75 -12.71
N ARG A 206 18.37 10.01 -13.14
CA ARG A 206 18.10 11.15 -12.26
C ARG A 206 16.78 11.07 -11.48
N HIS A 207 15.82 10.26 -11.95
CA HIS A 207 14.52 10.07 -11.29
C HIS A 207 14.57 8.95 -10.24
N PHE A 208 15.74 8.32 -10.06
CA PHE A 208 15.94 7.20 -9.18
C PHE A 208 16.81 7.56 -7.99
N VAL A 209 16.45 7.04 -6.83
CA VAL A 209 17.33 6.96 -5.67
C VAL A 209 17.70 5.50 -5.46
N LEU A 210 19.01 5.24 -5.45
CA LEU A 210 19.53 3.96 -5.01
C LEU A 210 19.45 3.85 -3.50
N GLU A 211 18.85 2.77 -3.02
CA GLU A 211 18.81 2.44 -1.60
C GLU A 211 19.19 0.99 -1.38
N GLU A 212 19.53 0.68 -0.13
CA GLU A 212 19.69 -0.71 0.29
C GLU A 212 18.33 -1.38 0.18
N ARG A 213 18.28 -2.49 -0.55
CA ARG A 213 17.06 -3.29 -0.69
C ARG A 213 16.59 -3.65 0.71
N GLU A 214 15.34 -3.32 1.04
CA GLU A 214 14.77 -3.84 2.26
C GLU A 214 14.86 -5.36 2.23
N PRO A 215 15.30 -6.00 3.33
CA PRO A 215 15.32 -7.45 3.37
C PRO A 215 13.95 -7.94 2.95
N GLU A 216 13.90 -8.93 2.05
CA GLU A 216 12.65 -9.63 1.78
C GLU A 216 12.01 -9.91 3.12
N ALA A 217 10.81 -9.36 3.34
CA ALA A 217 10.11 -9.53 4.60
C ALA A 217 10.17 -11.01 4.91
N GLU A 218 10.95 -11.40 5.92
CA GLU A 218 11.09 -12.79 6.28
C GLU A 218 9.68 -13.20 6.62
N SER A 219 9.05 -13.99 5.74
CA SER A 219 7.73 -14.52 5.98
C SER A 219 7.82 -15.13 7.36
N CYS A 220 7.13 -14.56 8.34
CA CYS A 220 7.28 -15.04 9.70
C CYS A 220 7.01 -16.54 9.68
N SER A 221 8.07 -17.34 9.88
CA SER A 221 7.89 -18.76 9.95
C SER A 221 7.11 -19.01 11.23
N ARG A 222 6.12 -19.88 11.14
CA ARG A 222 5.15 -20.19 12.20
C ARG A 222 5.80 -20.52 13.56
N GLU A 223 7.08 -20.88 13.58
CA GLU A 223 7.82 -21.27 14.78
C GLU A 223 8.01 -20.10 15.77
N ASP A 224 8.10 -18.85 15.29
CA ASP A 224 8.29 -17.66 16.16
C ASP A 224 7.04 -16.78 16.32
N CYS A 225 5.99 -16.97 15.52
CA CYS A 225 4.72 -16.23 15.65
C CYS A 225 3.69 -16.94 16.53
N THR A 226 4.12 -17.36 17.73
CA THR A 226 3.20 -17.90 18.74
C THR A 226 2.37 -16.77 19.36
N GLY A 227 1.31 -16.34 18.65
CA GLY A 227 0.28 -15.48 19.24
C GLY A 227 -0.27 -14.33 18.41
N HIS A 228 0.04 -14.23 17.11
CA HIS A 228 -0.47 -13.12 16.29
C HIS A 228 -1.42 -13.59 15.20
N ASP A 229 -2.54 -12.87 15.08
CA ASP A 229 -3.54 -12.99 14.02
C ASP A 229 -2.91 -13.06 12.62
N LEU A 230 -3.63 -13.57 11.64
CA LEU A 230 -3.21 -13.46 10.23
C LEU A 230 -3.00 -11.98 9.90
N ARG A 231 -1.76 -11.61 9.57
CA ARG A 231 -1.37 -10.26 9.15
C ARG A 231 -1.07 -10.24 7.66
N GLY A 232 -1.07 -9.04 7.10
CA GLY A 232 -0.53 -8.79 5.77
C GLY A 232 0.95 -9.18 5.65
N GLY A 233 1.40 -9.49 4.45
CA GLY A 233 2.79 -9.84 4.13
C GLY A 233 3.10 -11.34 4.20
N LEU A 234 2.16 -12.20 4.61
CA LEU A 234 2.40 -13.64 4.71
C LEU A 234 2.34 -14.31 3.33
N ALA A 235 3.35 -15.14 3.02
CA ALA A 235 3.34 -15.96 1.81
C ALA A 235 2.21 -17.01 1.87
N SER A 236 1.33 -17.01 0.90
CA SER A 236 0.26 -17.99 0.76
C SER A 236 0.65 -19.14 -0.18
N GLU A 237 -0.03 -20.25 -0.02
CA GLU A 237 -0.05 -21.37 -0.95
C GLU A 237 -1.39 -21.33 -1.70
N PRO A 238 -1.40 -21.24 -3.06
CA PRO A 238 -0.25 -21.30 -3.97
C PRO A 238 0.39 -19.94 -4.31
N GLY A 239 1.58 -19.66 -3.74
CA GLY A 239 2.61 -18.78 -4.32
C GLY A 239 2.35 -17.27 -4.39
N CYS A 240 1.57 -16.69 -3.48
CA CYS A 240 1.30 -15.24 -3.45
C CYS A 240 1.49 -14.65 -2.05
N THR A 241 1.23 -13.36 -1.87
CA THR A 241 1.28 -12.70 -0.56
C THR A 241 -0.13 -12.34 -0.11
N LEU A 242 -0.49 -12.72 1.11
CA LEU A 242 -1.68 -12.22 1.78
C LEU A 242 -1.48 -10.72 2.06
N GLY A 243 -2.34 -9.88 1.50
CA GLY A 243 -2.24 -8.42 1.55
C GLY A 243 -2.66 -7.83 2.88
N PHE A 244 -3.97 -7.83 3.20
CA PHE A 244 -4.50 -7.16 4.40
C PHE A 244 -5.63 -7.98 5.03
N SER A 245 -5.76 -7.90 6.36
CA SER A 245 -6.94 -8.44 7.05
C SER A 245 -8.10 -7.45 6.93
N ALA A 246 -9.32 -7.97 6.73
CA ALA A 246 -10.54 -7.17 6.67
C ALA A 246 -11.66 -7.84 7.46
N SER A 247 -12.57 -7.04 8.03
CA SER A 247 -13.79 -7.50 8.69
C SER A 247 -15.01 -6.88 8.01
N ASN A 248 -16.13 -7.59 7.94
CA ASN A 248 -17.38 -7.05 7.40
C ASN A 248 -18.35 -6.56 8.49
N GLY A 249 -17.87 -6.28 9.71
CA GLY A 249 -18.69 -5.85 10.85
C GLY A 249 -19.59 -6.95 11.46
N SER A 250 -19.69 -8.13 10.83
CA SER A 250 -20.48 -9.28 11.32
C SER A 250 -19.62 -10.39 11.95
N ASN A 251 -18.44 -10.03 12.48
CA ASN A 251 -17.39 -10.93 12.98
C ASN A 251 -16.82 -11.90 11.95
N ARG A 252 -17.10 -11.72 10.65
CA ARG A 252 -16.41 -12.49 9.60
C ARG A 252 -15.13 -11.77 9.23
N ARG A 253 -14.02 -12.48 9.37
CA ARG A 253 -12.69 -12.03 9.00
C ARG A 253 -12.32 -12.55 7.62
N TYR A 254 -11.61 -11.73 6.86
CA TYR A 254 -11.13 -12.00 5.52
C TYR A 254 -9.65 -11.64 5.42
N MET A 255 -8.94 -12.32 4.52
CA MET A 255 -7.64 -11.85 4.02
C MET A 255 -7.82 -11.41 2.57
N MET A 256 -7.33 -10.22 2.25
CA MET A 256 -7.27 -9.71 0.88
C MET A 256 -5.96 -10.13 0.23
N SER A 257 -5.96 -10.38 -1.06
CA SER A 257 -4.75 -10.62 -1.87
C SER A 257 -5.03 -10.23 -3.32
N ALA A 258 -4.09 -10.47 -4.24
CA ALA A 258 -4.30 -10.24 -5.67
C ALA A 258 -5.24 -11.31 -6.26
N GLY A 259 -6.07 -10.91 -7.21
CA GLY A 259 -7.07 -11.77 -7.84
C GLY A 259 -6.47 -12.84 -8.74
N HIS A 260 -5.40 -12.50 -9.47
CA HIS A 260 -4.70 -13.41 -10.37
C HIS A 260 -4.02 -14.59 -9.65
N CYS A 261 -3.89 -14.50 -8.34
CA CYS A 261 -3.30 -15.53 -7.49
C CYS A 261 -4.26 -16.67 -7.15
N PHE A 262 -5.58 -16.44 -7.22
CA PHE A 262 -6.55 -17.40 -6.72
C PHE A 262 -7.81 -17.43 -7.57
N ASP A 263 -8.29 -18.64 -7.84
CA ASP A 263 -9.58 -18.89 -8.42
C ASP A 263 -10.67 -19.00 -7.33
N GLN A 264 -11.93 -18.85 -7.74
CA GLN A 264 -13.05 -19.09 -6.84
C GLN A 264 -13.07 -20.55 -6.39
N GLY A 265 -13.18 -20.77 -5.08
CA GLY A 265 -13.16 -22.09 -4.48
C GLY A 265 -11.78 -22.58 -4.05
N ASP A 266 -10.73 -21.82 -4.33
CA ASP A 266 -9.38 -22.17 -3.91
C ASP A 266 -9.26 -22.17 -2.38
N TRP A 267 -8.54 -23.16 -1.87
CA TRP A 267 -8.10 -23.20 -0.49
C TRP A 267 -6.74 -22.53 -0.39
N VAL A 268 -6.61 -21.63 0.57
CA VAL A 268 -5.38 -20.87 0.77
C VAL A 268 -4.64 -21.42 1.98
N GLY A 269 -3.39 -21.81 1.77
CA GLY A 269 -2.49 -22.26 2.81
C GLY A 269 -1.44 -21.21 3.19
N HIS A 270 -0.78 -21.40 4.32
CA HIS A 270 0.45 -20.72 4.72
C HIS A 270 1.25 -21.69 5.58
N SER A 271 2.51 -21.94 5.22
CA SER A 271 3.39 -22.88 5.94
C SER A 271 2.73 -24.25 6.16
N GLY A 272 2.11 -24.81 5.12
CA GLY A 272 1.43 -26.10 5.15
C GLY A 272 0.14 -26.15 5.98
N THR A 273 -0.39 -25.00 6.42
CA THR A 273 -1.68 -24.92 7.14
C THR A 273 -2.71 -24.16 6.34
N THR A 274 -3.93 -24.70 6.23
CA THR A 274 -5.06 -23.99 5.64
C THR A 274 -5.42 -22.75 6.47
N VAL A 275 -5.35 -21.59 5.83
CA VAL A 275 -5.67 -20.28 6.37
C VAL A 275 -7.13 -19.93 6.15
N GLY A 276 -7.68 -20.34 5.01
CA GLY A 276 -9.05 -20.03 4.60
C GLY A 276 -9.32 -20.49 3.18
N GLY A 277 -10.41 -20.00 2.58
CA GLY A 277 -10.73 -20.29 1.19
C GLY A 277 -11.39 -19.12 0.48
N VAL A 278 -11.18 -19.02 -0.83
CA VAL A 278 -11.84 -18.03 -1.69
C VAL A 278 -13.29 -18.48 -1.91
N PRO A 279 -14.29 -17.71 -1.47
CA PRO A 279 -15.69 -18.11 -1.63
C PRO A 279 -16.09 -18.41 -3.07
N ASN A 280 -16.84 -19.50 -3.29
CA ASN A 280 -17.45 -19.87 -4.57
C ASN A 280 -18.57 -18.92 -5.04
N ALA A 281 -18.76 -17.78 -4.38
CA ALA A 281 -19.91 -16.91 -4.59
C ALA A 281 -19.50 -15.44 -4.67
N GLY A 282 -20.07 -14.74 -5.66
CA GLY A 282 -19.86 -13.32 -5.90
C GLY A 282 -18.51 -13.01 -6.57
N ASN A 283 -18.08 -11.76 -6.45
CA ASN A 283 -16.79 -11.27 -6.96
C ASN A 283 -15.69 -11.52 -5.93
N ALA A 284 -15.60 -12.76 -5.42
CA ALA A 284 -14.66 -13.13 -4.37
C ALA A 284 -13.21 -13.25 -4.88
N SER A 285 -13.03 -13.48 -6.17
CA SER A 285 -11.79 -13.23 -6.88
C SER A 285 -12.14 -12.57 -8.21
N VAL A 286 -11.44 -11.48 -8.53
CA VAL A 286 -11.53 -10.75 -9.79
C VAL A 286 -10.11 -10.55 -10.29
N ASN A 287 -9.79 -11.16 -11.43
CA ASN A 287 -8.54 -10.96 -12.15
C ASN A 287 -8.84 -10.15 -13.42
N GLY A 288 -8.60 -8.84 -13.37
CA GLY A 288 -8.86 -7.96 -14.50
C GLY A 288 -7.99 -6.70 -14.48
N PRO A 289 -7.89 -6.00 -15.62
CA PRO A 289 -6.99 -4.85 -15.78
C PRO A 289 -7.37 -3.62 -14.94
N ARG A 290 -8.59 -3.59 -14.38
CA ARG A 290 -9.08 -2.50 -13.51
C ARG A 290 -9.17 -2.89 -12.04
N VAL A 291 -9.30 -4.17 -11.75
CA VAL A 291 -9.43 -4.72 -10.40
C VAL A 291 -8.79 -6.11 -10.43
N ASP A 292 -7.78 -6.28 -9.60
CA ASP A 292 -7.05 -7.53 -9.43
C ASP A 292 -7.00 -7.89 -7.94
N ALA A 293 -8.10 -8.44 -7.43
CA ALA A 293 -8.28 -8.66 -6.01
C ALA A 293 -8.99 -10.00 -5.71
N ALA A 294 -8.49 -10.69 -4.69
CA ALA A 294 -9.11 -11.87 -4.08
C ALA A 294 -9.43 -11.60 -2.61
N ARG A 295 -10.57 -12.12 -2.17
CA ARG A 295 -11.04 -12.11 -0.78
C ARG A 295 -11.11 -13.55 -0.29
N ILE A 296 -10.28 -13.87 0.69
CA ILE A 296 -10.14 -15.18 1.30
C ILE A 296 -10.91 -15.17 2.62
N ASP A 297 -11.88 -16.06 2.80
CA ASP A 297 -12.63 -16.19 4.05
C ASP A 297 -11.84 -17.03 5.05
N ILE A 298 -11.40 -16.39 6.13
CA ILE A 298 -10.57 -17.02 7.19
C ILE A 298 -11.40 -17.39 8.42
N GLY A 299 -12.67 -16.95 8.48
CA GLY A 299 -13.56 -17.18 9.62
C GLY A 299 -14.01 -18.64 9.79
N ALA A 300 -13.98 -19.45 8.73
CA ALA A 300 -14.37 -20.86 8.80
C ALA A 300 -13.23 -21.80 9.27
N ALA A 301 -11.98 -21.42 9.02
CA ALA A 301 -10.80 -22.24 9.32
C ALA A 301 -10.32 -22.08 10.77
N TRP A 302 -10.49 -20.89 11.35
CA TRP A 302 -10.04 -20.54 12.70
C TRP A 302 -10.82 -21.23 13.85
N GLY A 303 -11.90 -21.97 13.53
CA GLY A 303 -12.66 -22.79 14.48
C GLY A 303 -12.50 -24.30 14.32
N GLN A 304 -11.78 -24.77 13.30
CA GLN A 304 -11.53 -26.20 13.09
C GLN A 304 -10.16 -26.57 13.66
N THR A 305 -10.10 -26.79 14.97
CA THR A 305 -8.97 -27.48 15.59
C THR A 305 -8.77 -28.85 14.94
N ASN A 306 -7.56 -29.09 14.41
CA ASN A 306 -6.96 -30.40 14.17
C ASN A 306 -7.91 -31.52 13.72
N THR A 307 -8.32 -31.49 12.45
CA THR A 307 -8.45 -32.76 11.73
C THR A 307 -7.54 -32.68 10.52
N PRO A 308 -6.43 -33.44 10.48
CA PRO A 308 -5.69 -33.58 9.24
C PRO A 308 -6.64 -34.24 8.25
N HIS A 309 -7.08 -33.48 7.24
CA HIS A 309 -7.55 -34.11 6.02
C HIS A 309 -6.31 -34.70 5.36
N ILE A 310 -5.94 -35.90 5.81
CA ILE A 310 -5.12 -36.82 5.04
C ILE A 310 -5.91 -37.04 3.76
N TYR A 311 -5.51 -36.36 2.70
CA TYR A 311 -5.90 -36.76 1.35
C TYR A 311 -5.23 -38.11 1.09
N ASP A 312 -5.94 -39.17 1.44
CA ASP A 312 -5.68 -40.53 0.98
C ASP A 312 -6.04 -40.55 -0.52
N SER A 313 -5.07 -40.15 -1.35
CA SER A 313 -5.10 -40.34 -2.79
C SER A 313 -3.95 -41.27 -3.17
N PRO A 314 -4.17 -42.26 -4.06
CA PRO A 314 -3.21 -43.32 -4.30
C PRO A 314 -1.96 -42.75 -4.99
N THR A 315 -0.85 -42.67 -4.26
CA THR A 315 0.51 -42.35 -4.76
C THR A 315 0.61 -41.06 -5.58
N THR A 316 0.55 -39.91 -4.90
CA THR A 316 0.95 -38.62 -5.48
C THR A 316 2.48 -38.58 -5.58
N ARG A 317 3.00 -38.64 -6.82
CA ARG A 317 4.40 -38.36 -7.12
C ARG A 317 4.56 -36.85 -7.24
N TYR A 318 5.42 -36.25 -6.41
CA TYR A 318 5.80 -34.85 -6.54
C TYR A 318 6.60 -34.66 -7.84
N ILE A 319 6.09 -33.82 -8.75
CA ILE A 319 6.83 -33.35 -9.92
C ILE A 319 7.31 -31.95 -9.58
N SER A 320 8.60 -31.79 -9.31
CA SER A 320 9.22 -30.46 -9.24
C SER A 320 9.76 -30.08 -10.61
N VAL A 321 9.43 -28.87 -11.06
CA VAL A 321 10.00 -28.24 -12.26
C VAL A 321 11.17 -27.39 -11.80
N ASP A 322 12.36 -27.99 -11.75
CA ASP A 322 13.51 -27.37 -11.08
C ASP A 322 14.22 -26.28 -11.90
N ARG A 323 14.02 -26.22 -13.22
CA ARG A 323 14.63 -25.18 -14.08
C ARG A 323 14.09 -25.21 -15.52
N VAL A 324 13.70 -24.05 -16.06
CA VAL A 324 13.54 -23.85 -17.51
C VAL A 324 14.93 -23.68 -18.11
N MET A 325 15.40 -24.66 -18.88
CA MET A 325 16.77 -24.66 -19.42
C MET A 325 16.88 -24.06 -20.83
N SER A 326 15.76 -23.95 -21.55
CA SER A 326 15.56 -23.19 -22.80
C SER A 326 14.07 -23.24 -23.16
N SER A 327 13.62 -22.42 -24.13
CA SER A 327 12.20 -22.26 -24.52
C SER A 327 11.47 -23.52 -25.02
N THR A 328 12.12 -24.69 -25.07
CA THR A 328 11.52 -25.93 -25.59
C THR A 328 11.65 -27.15 -24.66
N MET A 329 12.39 -27.08 -23.55
CA MET A 329 12.71 -28.27 -22.72
C MET A 329 12.69 -27.96 -21.22
N VAL A 330 12.02 -28.82 -20.46
CA VAL A 330 11.93 -28.77 -18.99
C VAL A 330 12.51 -30.04 -18.38
N ARG A 331 13.13 -29.92 -17.20
CA ARG A 331 13.62 -31.07 -16.43
C ARG A 331 12.64 -31.41 -15.33
N GLU A 332 11.92 -32.52 -15.48
CA GLU A 332 11.08 -33.10 -14.44
C GLU A 332 11.96 -33.85 -13.44
N SER A 333 11.78 -33.58 -12.15
CA SER A 333 12.48 -34.27 -11.07
C SER A 333 11.48 -34.84 -10.08
N TRP A 334 11.75 -36.06 -9.62
CA TRP A 334 10.82 -36.81 -8.78
C TRP A 334 11.48 -37.04 -7.42
N CYS A 335 10.74 -36.71 -6.36
CA CYS A 335 11.15 -36.86 -4.97
C CYS A 335 10.18 -37.79 -4.25
N ASP A 336 10.69 -38.65 -3.38
CA ASP A 336 9.90 -39.51 -2.50
C ASP A 336 9.57 -38.81 -1.17
N GLU A 337 10.43 -37.88 -0.74
CA GLU A 337 10.23 -36.97 0.40
C GLU A 337 10.69 -35.55 0.05
N PRO A 338 10.20 -34.50 0.74
CA PRO A 338 10.68 -33.13 0.55
C PRO A 338 12.21 -33.05 0.68
N GLY A 339 12.89 -32.66 -0.40
CA GLY A 339 14.35 -32.51 -0.42
C GLY A 339 15.16 -33.75 -0.83
N ASN A 340 14.55 -34.92 -1.05
CA ASN A 340 15.26 -36.13 -1.47
C ASN A 340 14.98 -36.50 -2.94
N ARG A 341 15.95 -36.26 -3.82
CA ARG A 341 15.79 -36.40 -5.28
C ARG A 341 16.12 -37.82 -5.74
N VAL A 342 15.14 -38.56 -6.25
CA VAL A 342 15.29 -39.99 -6.59
C VAL A 342 15.55 -40.21 -8.08
N ALA A 343 14.99 -39.36 -8.96
CA ALA A 343 15.20 -39.45 -10.41
C ALA A 343 14.92 -38.11 -11.12
N SER A 344 15.45 -37.94 -12.35
CA SER A 344 15.07 -36.81 -13.21
C SER A 344 15.09 -37.18 -14.70
N ARG A 345 14.23 -36.57 -15.51
CA ARG A 345 14.23 -36.69 -16.99
C ARG A 345 13.93 -35.34 -17.65
N GLN A 346 14.35 -35.18 -18.91
CA GLN A 346 14.01 -34.01 -19.72
C GLN A 346 12.78 -34.29 -20.59
N VAL A 347 11.85 -33.35 -20.64
CA VAL A 347 10.62 -33.42 -21.46
C VAL A 347 10.39 -32.11 -22.23
N PRO A 348 9.77 -32.16 -23.42
CA PRO A 348 9.45 -30.96 -24.19
C PRO A 348 8.36 -30.12 -23.50
N TYR A 349 8.52 -28.79 -23.45
CA TYR A 349 7.50 -27.86 -22.94
C TYR A 349 6.35 -27.74 -23.96
N ARG A 350 5.11 -28.03 -23.54
CA ARG A 350 3.90 -27.84 -24.38
C ARG A 350 3.00 -26.80 -23.74
N THR A 351 2.83 -25.65 -24.40
CA THR A 351 1.85 -24.62 -24.06
C THR A 351 0.46 -25.09 -24.48
N HIS A 352 -0.52 -25.02 -23.56
CA HIS A 352 -1.94 -25.21 -23.84
C HIS A 352 -2.66 -23.88 -23.89
#